data_AF-A0A1Y0BF16-F1
#
_entry.id   AF-A0A1Y0BF16-F1
#
_cell.length_a   1.000
_cell.length_b   1.000
_cell.length_c   1.000
_cell.angle_alpha   90.00
_cell.angle_beta   90.00
_cell.angle_gamma   90.00
#
_symmetry.space_group_name_H-M   'P 1'
#
loop_
_entity.id
_entity.type
_entity.pdbx_description
1 polymer ?
#
loop_
_entity_poly.entity_id
_entity_poly.type
_entity_poly.pdbx_seq_one_letter_code
_entity_poly.pdbx_strand_id
1 'polypeptide(L)'
;MVVPDHLHCVMELPPGDADFTTRRRAIGRRFSRRLPATERRSTVRVARGEYGIWQRRYGEHVIRDEHDFAAHMYCLQLNPVAHGHVGRVIDWPYSTFHARVGDGIYPADWAGGNGR
;
A
#
# COMPACT_ATOMS: atom_id res chain seq x y z
N MET A 1 2.58 0.70 2.10
CA MET A 1 3.72 0.02 1.47
C MET A 1 3.51 0.02 -0.04
N VAL A 2 4.56 0.39 -0.75
CA VAL A 2 4.59 0.43 -2.22
C VAL A 2 5.41 -0.75 -2.70
N VAL A 3 4.89 -1.48 -3.68
CA VAL A 3 5.61 -2.50 -4.45
C VAL A 3 5.52 -2.14 -5.94
N PRO A 4 6.35 -2.74 -6.82
CA PRO A 4 6.50 -2.29 -8.20
C PRO A 4 5.18 -2.19 -9.00
N ASP A 5 4.19 -3.03 -8.70
CA ASP A 5 2.93 -3.11 -9.44
C ASP A 5 1.70 -2.66 -8.65
N HIS A 6 1.78 -2.49 -7.32
CA HIS A 6 0.65 -2.07 -6.50
C HIS A 6 1.01 -1.32 -5.21
N LEU A 7 -0.01 -0.71 -4.61
CA LEU A 7 0.04 -0.01 -3.33
C LEU A 7 -0.89 -0.73 -2.35
N HIS A 8 -0.38 -1.12 -1.18
CA HIS A 8 -1.18 -1.59 -0.05
C HIS A 8 -1.04 -0.61 1.10
N CYS A 9 -2.16 -0.09 1.62
CA CYS A 9 -2.17 0.81 2.76
C CYS A 9 -3.38 0.56 3.68
N VAL A 10 -3.18 0.78 4.97
CA VAL A 10 -4.24 0.90 5.98
C VAL A 10 -4.43 2.39 6.27
N MET A 11 -5.68 2.84 6.36
CA MET A 11 -6.02 4.23 6.64
C MET A 11 -7.08 4.25 7.75
N GLU A 12 -6.78 4.94 8.83
CA GLU A 12 -7.76 5.32 9.83
C GLU A 12 -8.40 6.66 9.41
N LEU A 13 -9.71 6.78 9.53
CA LEU A 13 -10.46 7.98 9.16
C LEU A 13 -11.02 8.66 10.41
N PRO A 14 -11.26 9.99 10.36
CA PRO A 14 -11.92 10.69 11.45
C PRO A 14 -13.29 10.07 11.82
N PRO A 15 -13.73 10.18 13.09
CA PRO A 15 -15.05 9.74 13.48
C PRO A 15 -16.15 10.34 12.59
N GLY A 16 -17.04 9.48 12.06
CA GLY A 16 -18.12 9.90 11.16
C GLY A 16 -17.72 10.09 9.70
N ASP A 17 -16.45 9.90 9.34
CA ASP A 17 -15.95 9.98 7.97
C ASP A 17 -15.69 8.57 7.41
N ALA A 18 -16.36 8.24 6.30
CA ALA A 18 -16.17 6.99 5.57
C ALA A 18 -15.63 7.21 4.14
N ASP A 19 -15.23 8.43 3.78
CA ASP A 19 -14.80 8.77 2.41
C ASP A 19 -13.32 8.45 2.16
N PHE A 20 -13.00 7.16 2.21
CA PHE A 20 -11.70 6.64 1.75
C PHE A 20 -11.57 6.70 0.22
N THR A 21 -12.70 6.73 -0.51
CA THR A 21 -12.73 6.73 -1.97
C THR A 21 -12.12 8.01 -2.54
N THR A 22 -12.54 9.18 -2.06
CA THR A 22 -11.99 10.46 -2.50
C THR A 22 -10.51 10.59 -2.13
N ARG A 23 -10.12 10.13 -0.94
CA ARG A 23 -8.72 10.14 -0.49
C ARG A 23 -7.83 9.29 -1.39
N ARG A 24 -8.25 8.07 -1.73
CA ARG A 24 -7.52 7.22 -2.68
C ARG A 24 -7.42 7.86 -4.07
N ARG A 25 -8.51 8.43 -4.58
CA ARG A 25 -8.50 9.16 -5.88
C ARG A 25 -7.52 10.33 -5.85
N ALA A 26 -7.46 11.08 -4.75
CA ALA A 26 -6.52 12.18 -4.60
C ALA A 26 -5.06 11.72 -4.61
N ILE A 27 -4.74 10.60 -3.93
CA ILE A 27 -3.40 9.98 -3.98
C ILE A 27 -3.04 9.59 -5.41
N GLY A 28 -3.91 8.83 -6.07
CA GLY A 28 -3.68 8.37 -7.44
C GLY A 28 -3.48 9.53 -8.42
N ARG A 29 -4.32 10.57 -8.34
CA ARG A 29 -4.20 11.79 -9.15
C ARG A 29 -2.88 12.51 -8.91
N ARG A 30 -2.50 12.73 -7.64
CA ARG A 30 -1.25 13.43 -7.30
C ARG A 30 -0.02 12.67 -7.78
N PHE A 31 -0.03 11.34 -7.67
CA PHE A 31 1.04 10.50 -8.18
C PHE A 31 1.14 10.58 -9.70
N SER A 32 0.03 10.33 -10.42
CA SER A 32 0.04 10.32 -11.88
C SER A 32 0.41 11.67 -12.50
N ARG A 33 0.07 12.79 -11.86
CA ARG A 33 0.49 14.13 -12.32
C ARG A 33 2.00 14.37 -12.30
N ARG A 34 2.76 13.57 -11.55
CA ARG A 34 4.23 13.66 -11.47
C ARG A 34 4.93 12.74 -12.46
N LEU A 35 4.19 11.86 -13.12
CA LEU A 35 4.75 10.97 -14.13
C LEU A 35 4.79 11.67 -15.50
N PRO A 36 5.77 11.33 -16.36
CA PRO A 36 5.73 11.70 -17.77
C PRO A 36 4.42 11.24 -18.42
N ALA A 37 3.87 12.05 -19.33
CA ALA A 37 2.63 11.72 -20.04
C ALA A 37 2.86 10.69 -21.17
N THR A 38 3.59 9.61 -20.88
CA THR A 38 3.96 8.55 -21.83
C THR A 38 3.01 7.35 -21.78
N GLU A 39 2.08 7.31 -20.81
CA GLU A 39 1.11 6.23 -20.70
C GLU A 39 0.10 6.22 -21.85
N ARG A 40 -0.18 5.03 -22.39
CA ARG A 40 -1.28 4.83 -23.34
C ARG A 40 -2.61 4.88 -22.60
N ARG A 41 -3.47 5.83 -23.00
CA ARG A 41 -4.85 5.94 -22.49
C ARG A 41 -5.84 5.71 -23.63
N SER A 42 -6.90 4.94 -23.36
CA SER A 42 -8.01 4.81 -24.30
C SER A 42 -8.78 6.13 -24.39
N THR A 43 -9.53 6.33 -25.48
CA THR A 43 -10.42 7.50 -25.65
C THR A 43 -11.38 7.67 -24.48
N VAL A 44 -11.92 6.56 -23.95
CA VAL A 44 -12.78 6.54 -22.75
C VAL A 44 -12.05 7.04 -21.50
N ARG A 45 -10.78 6.64 -21.29
CA ARG A 45 -9.99 7.11 -20.14
C ARG A 45 -9.68 8.59 -20.24
N VAL A 46 -9.30 9.05 -21.44
CA VAL A 46 -9.05 10.48 -21.71
C VAL A 46 -10.30 11.32 -21.43
N ALA A 47 -11.45 10.91 -21.98
CA ALA A 47 -12.72 11.63 -21.79
C ALA A 47 -13.17 11.74 -20.33
N ARG A 48 -12.77 10.77 -19.48
CA ARG A 48 -13.08 10.75 -18.04
C ARG A 48 -12.00 11.33 -17.15
N GLY A 49 -10.89 11.80 -17.72
CA GLY A 49 -9.72 12.23 -16.95
C GLY A 49 -9.08 11.11 -16.12
N GLU A 50 -9.29 9.85 -16.51
CA GLU A 50 -8.71 8.67 -15.85
C GLU A 50 -7.23 8.51 -16.28
N TYR A 51 -6.37 8.12 -15.33
CA TYR A 51 -4.99 7.75 -15.60
C TYR A 51 -4.90 6.26 -15.97
N GLY A 52 -3.94 5.94 -16.83
CA GLY A 52 -3.76 4.61 -17.39
C GLY A 52 -3.13 3.58 -16.44
N ILE A 53 -2.28 4.04 -15.51
CA ILE A 53 -1.51 3.20 -14.58
C ILE A 53 -2.32 2.59 -13.43
N TRP A 54 -3.49 3.12 -13.09
CA TRP A 54 -4.28 2.62 -11.97
C TRP A 54 -5.38 1.65 -12.43
N GLN A 55 -5.55 0.54 -11.70
CA GLN A 55 -6.71 -0.34 -11.87
C GLN A 55 -8.00 0.38 -11.44
N ARG A 56 -9.13 0.10 -12.12
CA ARG A 56 -10.42 0.76 -11.84
C ARG A 56 -11.05 0.29 -10.54
N ARG A 57 -10.90 -1.01 -10.25
CA ARG A 57 -11.31 -1.65 -9.01
C ARG A 57 -10.09 -1.80 -8.10
N TYR A 58 -10.35 -1.92 -6.82
CA TYR A 58 -9.36 -1.99 -5.76
C TYR A 58 -9.92 -2.90 -4.68
N GLY A 59 -9.04 -3.58 -3.96
CA GLY A 59 -9.42 -4.30 -2.75
C GLY A 59 -9.71 -3.30 -1.63
N GLU A 60 -10.83 -3.47 -0.95
CA GLU A 60 -11.15 -2.76 0.28
C GLU A 60 -11.56 -3.79 1.35
N HIS A 61 -11.09 -3.56 2.57
CA HIS A 61 -11.46 -4.35 3.73
C HIS A 61 -11.58 -3.40 4.93
N VAL A 62 -12.72 -3.48 5.62
CA VAL A 62 -12.94 -2.71 6.84
C VAL A 62 -12.42 -3.54 8.00
N ILE A 63 -11.38 -3.02 8.66
CA ILE A 63 -10.79 -3.64 9.85
C ILE A 63 -11.79 -3.52 11.00
N ARG A 64 -12.15 -4.65 11.61
CA ARG A 64 -13.27 -4.72 12.57
C ARG A 64 -12.85 -4.70 14.03
N ASP A 65 -11.63 -5.16 14.31
CA ASP A 65 -11.09 -5.28 15.65
C ASP A 65 -9.55 -5.31 15.62
N GLU A 66 -8.94 -5.37 16.80
CA GLU A 66 -7.48 -5.38 16.97
C GLU A 66 -6.81 -6.63 16.39
N HIS A 67 -7.48 -7.79 16.43
CA HIS A 67 -6.94 -9.03 15.89
C HIS A 67 -6.89 -8.95 14.35
N ASP A 68 -7.97 -8.47 13.74
CA ASP A 68 -8.06 -8.21 12.30
C ASP A 68 -7.03 -7.17 11.86
N PHE A 69 -6.82 -6.12 12.67
CA PHE A 69 -5.76 -5.13 12.43
C PHE A 69 -4.37 -5.77 12.45
N ALA A 70 -4.06 -6.56 13.48
CA ALA A 70 -2.76 -7.23 13.62
C ALA A 70 -2.48 -8.18 12.45
N ALA A 71 -3.48 -8.98 12.05
CA ALA A 71 -3.37 -9.89 10.91
C ALA A 71 -3.12 -9.13 9.60
N HIS A 72 -3.85 -8.05 9.34
CA HIS A 72 -3.66 -7.23 8.14
C HIS A 72 -2.31 -6.51 8.13
N MET A 73 -1.85 -5.99 9.27
CA MET A 73 -0.53 -5.39 9.38
C MET A 73 0.58 -6.43 9.14
N TYR A 74 0.45 -7.65 9.68
CA TYR A 74 1.36 -8.75 9.42
C TYR A 74 1.44 -9.06 7.92
N CYS A 75 0.29 -9.30 7.27
CA CYS A 75 0.21 -9.59 5.84
C CYS A 75 0.77 -8.44 4.98
N LEU A 76 0.48 -7.19 5.35
CA LEU A 76 0.99 -6.01 4.64
C LEU A 76 2.51 -5.97 4.70
N GLN A 77 3.12 -6.07 5.87
CA GLN A 77 4.58 -5.93 5.98
C GLN A 77 5.34 -7.11 5.33
N LEU A 78 4.74 -8.30 5.27
CA LEU A 78 5.33 -9.46 4.60
C LEU A 78 5.28 -9.42 3.07
N ASN A 79 4.44 -8.57 2.49
CA ASN A 79 4.17 -8.56 1.07
C ASN A 79 5.43 -8.48 0.18
N PRO A 80 6.48 -7.68 0.48
CA PRO A 80 7.67 -7.63 -0.38
C PRO A 80 8.42 -8.97 -0.42
N VAL A 81 8.40 -9.73 0.69
CA VAL A 81 8.97 -11.08 0.77
C VAL A 81 8.09 -12.06 0.03
N ALA A 82 6.78 -12.02 0.26
CA ALA A 82 5.81 -12.91 -0.40
C ALA A 82 5.80 -12.74 -1.93
N HIS A 83 6.06 -11.53 -2.44
CA HIS A 83 6.20 -11.25 -3.87
C HIS A 83 7.65 -11.41 -4.41
N GLY A 84 8.58 -11.89 -3.58
CA GLY A 84 9.95 -12.20 -3.99
C GLY A 84 10.83 -10.99 -4.30
N HIS A 85 10.48 -9.79 -3.82
CA HIS A 85 11.28 -8.59 -4.04
C HIS A 85 12.52 -8.53 -3.14
N VAL A 86 12.43 -9.08 -1.93
CA VAL A 86 13.53 -9.14 -0.94
C VAL A 86 13.45 -10.43 -0.14
N GLY A 87 14.57 -10.87 0.44
CA GLY A 87 14.62 -12.03 1.34
C GLY A 87 14.17 -11.73 2.78
N ARG A 88 14.18 -10.47 3.20
CA ARG A 88 13.78 -10.03 4.55
C ARG A 88 12.99 -8.73 4.45
N VAL A 89 12.02 -8.55 5.34
CA VAL A 89 11.14 -7.36 5.36
C VAL A 89 11.94 -6.06 5.52
N ILE A 90 12.96 -6.05 6.37
CA ILE A 90 13.80 -4.88 6.64
C ILE A 90 14.56 -4.38 5.40
N ASP A 91 14.79 -5.24 4.42
CA ASP A 91 15.52 -4.90 3.19
C ASP A 91 14.63 -4.14 2.19
N TRP A 92 13.31 -4.00 2.44
CA TRP A 92 12.39 -3.28 1.55
C TRP A 92 12.16 -1.80 1.95
N PRO A 93 12.83 -0.82 1.31
CA PRO A 93 12.84 0.56 1.77
C PRO A 93 11.51 1.31 1.58
N TYR A 94 10.57 0.78 0.79
CA TYR A 94 9.34 1.47 0.40
C TYR A 94 8.13 1.09 1.26
N SER A 95 8.34 1.03 2.58
CA SER A 95 7.32 0.71 3.57
C SER A 95 7.42 1.60 4.81
N THR A 96 6.42 1.52 5.68
CA THR A 96 6.46 2.16 7.02
C THR A 96 7.13 1.26 8.06
N PHE A 97 7.70 0.11 7.64
CA PHE A 97 8.31 -0.86 8.55
C PHE A 97 9.48 -0.24 9.34
N HIS A 98 10.38 0.50 8.68
CA HIS A 98 11.54 1.11 9.33
C HIS A 98 11.17 2.10 10.44
N ALA A 99 10.15 2.92 10.21
CA ALA A 99 9.61 3.82 11.25
C ALA A 99 9.08 3.00 12.44
N ARG A 100 8.31 1.94 12.17
CA ARG A 100 7.77 1.06 13.21
C ARG A 100 8.85 0.28 13.98
N VAL A 101 9.97 -0.04 13.36
CA VAL A 101 11.15 -0.59 14.06
C VAL A 101 11.75 0.48 14.99
N GLY A 102 11.88 1.72 14.51
CA GLY A 102 12.32 2.85 15.32
C GLY A 102 11.41 3.14 16.53
N ASP A 103 10.11 2.95 16.38
CA ASP A 103 9.11 3.10 17.44
C ASP A 103 9.02 1.88 18.37
N GLY A 104 9.81 0.82 18.13
CA GLY A 104 9.80 -0.41 18.93
C GLY A 104 8.58 -1.31 18.72
N ILE A 105 7.76 -1.06 17.69
CA ILE A 105 6.57 -1.85 17.35
C ILE A 105 6.97 -3.19 16.73
N TYR A 106 8.04 -3.21 15.92
CA TYR A 106 8.59 -4.43 15.33
C TYR A 106 10.07 -4.58 15.67
N PRO A 107 10.56 -5.79 15.95
CA PRO A 107 11.99 -6.03 15.99
C PRO A 107 12.59 -5.97 14.57
N ALA A 108 13.87 -5.63 14.45
CA ALA A 108 14.54 -5.46 13.15
C ALA A 108 14.63 -6.77 12.35
N ASP A 109 14.65 -7.91 13.03
CA ASP A 109 14.65 -9.27 12.47
C ASP A 109 13.24 -9.87 12.34
N TRP A 110 12.20 -9.05 12.54
CA TRP A 110 10.80 -9.48 12.40
C TRP A 110 10.54 -10.13 11.04
N ALA A 111 9.94 -11.31 11.08
CA ALA A 111 9.66 -12.15 9.91
C ALA A 111 10.90 -12.44 9.02
N GLY A 112 12.10 -12.36 9.59
CA GLY A 112 13.39 -12.59 8.93
C GLY A 112 14.34 -13.49 9.73
N GLY A 113 13.82 -14.26 10.69
CA GLY A 113 14.59 -15.23 11.44
C GLY A 113 14.76 -16.54 10.65
N ASN A 114 16.00 -16.89 10.32
CA ASN A 114 16.38 -18.30 10.16
C ASN A 114 16.07 -19.02 11.49
N GLY A 115 14.89 -19.61 11.59
CA GLY A 115 14.54 -20.62 12.58
C GLY A 115 14.45 -21.96 11.88
N ARG A 116 15.39 -22.86 12.21
CA ARG A 116 15.10 -24.28 12.22
C ARG A 116 13.96 -24.56 13.20
#